data_AF-A0A1V4ZJZ0-F1
#
_entry.id   AF-A0A1V4ZJZ0-F1
#
_cell.length_a   1.000
_cell.length_b   1.000
_cell.length_c   1.000
_cell.angle_alpha   90.00
_cell.angle_beta   90.00
_cell.angle_gamma   90.00
#
_symmetry.space_group_name_H-M   'P 1'
#
loop_
_entity.id
_entity.type
_entity.pdbx_description
1 polymer ?
#
loop_
_entity_poly.entity_id
_entity_poly.type
_entity_poly.pdbx_seq_one_letter_code
_entity_poly.pdbx_strand_id
1 'polypeptide(L)'
;MKRSKRILIMLLVLTLFFVTVIPADAAEDDPINPVTEPTTEPPTPEPTIEPPTITMTVPTPAPTTIAPTSFPTVTAPPTSEPTVTITVTNIVPGGGKGYIDTYCNVDGASVSFDGNFRCTIAQGVCTVGVSPTGIVHTVTVSKPGYVTWSGALPRMPADNEHVAVYATLNPVPTQTTIPPVQSGAIYAQSNPAGAAIYMNGALQGYSPVTLPNLPPGTYSMKASLSGYTPDTRLINVYAGQTATYYPNLQPSPPAPRSTGTVSVTSTPNAALIYVDDNYQGKAPMTITLYPGNHKFRLSLAGYNDYTTSISVSANSNQRLNAVLDAAAYGTVAISAMPGATVWIDSNSRGLVPPSGTLTLTGITSGNHVFKVTASGYNDWINTVYILPNTVTPVSVTLTPSGGAPAPAPVTGGLNIVSTPTGAEILVDNLFRGYTPSTLNGITAGQHQVLLKYTGYVDYSTTVQVNAGQTTPIAIAMQPAPTPTPESAPSTVFLVSGVLVMLGIGVSIRRRS
;
A
#
# COMPACT_ATOMS: atom_id res chain seq x y z
N MET A 1 62.31 -46.31 7.72
CA MET A 1 63.36 -45.42 8.30
C MET A 1 64.27 -44.92 7.17
N LYS A 2 64.50 -43.60 7.05
CA LYS A 2 65.44 -42.89 6.13
C LYS A 2 65.22 -43.07 4.60
N ARG A 3 64.82 -41.99 3.90
CA ARG A 3 65.59 -41.14 2.93
C ARG A 3 65.65 -41.73 1.50
N SER A 4 65.62 -40.97 0.40
CA SER A 4 66.28 -39.67 0.14
C SER A 4 65.70 -38.87 -1.06
N LYS A 5 65.51 -37.55 -0.85
CA LYS A 5 65.62 -36.41 -1.81
C LYS A 5 64.78 -36.37 -3.12
N ARG A 6 64.03 -35.27 -3.26
CA ARG A 6 64.29 -34.19 -4.26
C ARG A 6 63.96 -32.82 -3.62
N ILE A 7 64.59 -31.75 -4.13
CA ILE A 7 64.64 -30.39 -3.55
C ILE A 7 64.22 -29.38 -4.61
N LEU A 8 63.31 -28.44 -4.27
CA LEU A 8 63.30 -26.97 -4.56
C LEU A 8 61.93 -26.42 -4.05
N ILE A 9 61.80 -25.64 -2.96
CA ILE A 9 62.18 -24.21 -2.74
C ILE A 9 61.29 -23.26 -3.60
N MET A 10 60.16 -22.77 -3.05
CA MET A 10 59.91 -21.41 -2.47
C MET A 10 59.27 -20.43 -3.49
N LEU A 11 58.40 -19.45 -3.15
CA LEU A 11 57.76 -19.07 -1.88
C LEU A 11 56.33 -18.49 -2.09
N LEU A 12 55.56 -18.51 -1.00
CA LEU A 12 54.25 -17.90 -0.70
C LEU A 12 54.25 -16.34 -0.64
N VAL A 13 53.05 -15.74 -0.43
CA VAL A 13 52.70 -14.44 0.26
C VAL A 13 52.09 -13.35 -0.66
N LEU A 14 51.14 -12.45 -0.28
CA LEU A 14 49.96 -12.45 0.63
C LEU A 14 49.22 -11.07 0.48
N THR A 15 47.89 -11.06 0.26
CA THR A 15 46.85 -10.03 0.61
C THR A 15 46.97 -8.48 0.38
N LEU A 16 45.95 -7.95 -0.31
CA LEU A 16 45.03 -6.80 -0.01
C LEU A 16 45.32 -5.28 -0.28
N PHE A 17 44.20 -4.61 -0.61
CA PHE A 17 43.75 -3.19 -0.45
C PHE A 17 43.91 -2.09 -1.55
N PHE A 18 42.91 -1.17 -1.53
CA PHE A 18 42.47 -0.04 -2.40
C PHE A 18 43.55 1.09 -2.66
N VAL A 19 43.41 2.19 -3.45
CA VAL A 19 42.49 3.39 -3.41
C VAL A 19 42.66 4.31 -4.70
N THR A 20 41.83 5.37 -4.86
CA THR A 20 41.67 6.47 -5.89
C THR A 20 42.88 7.43 -6.18
N VAL A 21 43.05 8.16 -7.34
CA VAL A 21 42.49 9.40 -8.01
C VAL A 21 42.95 10.82 -7.51
N ILE A 22 43.57 11.69 -8.37
CA ILE A 22 43.96 13.14 -8.17
C ILE A 22 42.82 14.16 -8.47
N PRO A 23 42.93 15.42 -7.99
CA PRO A 23 42.26 16.64 -8.45
C PRO A 23 43.27 17.46 -9.34
N ALA A 24 43.53 18.78 -9.30
CA ALA A 24 42.90 20.01 -8.78
C ALA A 24 43.44 21.20 -9.61
N ASP A 25 42.61 22.21 -9.85
CA ASP A 25 42.95 23.62 -10.12
C ASP A 25 41.62 24.40 -10.07
N ALA A 26 41.45 25.64 -9.60
CA ALA A 26 42.26 26.58 -8.81
C ALA A 26 41.29 27.43 -7.92
N ALA A 27 41.80 28.31 -7.06
CA ALA A 27 41.01 29.07 -6.07
C ALA A 27 40.97 30.60 -6.32
N GLU A 28 39.95 31.27 -5.77
CA GLU A 28 39.99 32.66 -5.27
C GLU A 28 39.22 32.75 -3.92
N ASP A 29 39.45 33.83 -3.17
CA ASP A 29 39.48 33.86 -1.69
C ASP A 29 38.58 34.98 -1.11
N ASP A 30 37.90 34.74 0.03
CA ASP A 30 37.56 35.71 1.11
C ASP A 30 36.62 35.09 2.21
N PRO A 31 36.46 35.70 3.42
CA PRO A 31 36.67 34.97 4.67
C PRO A 31 35.45 34.39 5.40
N ILE A 32 35.73 33.41 6.26
CA ILE A 32 34.77 32.68 7.12
C ILE A 32 34.75 33.21 8.57
N ASN A 33 33.55 33.50 9.09
CA ASN A 33 33.29 33.54 10.54
C ASN A 33 33.08 32.11 11.07
N PRO A 34 33.61 31.75 12.26
CA PRO A 34 33.56 30.38 12.74
C PRO A 34 32.15 29.98 13.20
N VAL A 35 31.57 28.96 12.56
CA VAL A 35 30.40 28.24 13.08
C VAL A 35 30.87 26.89 13.62
N THR A 36 30.52 26.62 14.88
CA THR A 36 30.84 25.41 15.63
C THR A 36 30.27 24.15 15.00
N GLU A 37 31.04 23.05 15.07
CA GLU A 37 30.58 21.70 14.68
C GLU A 37 29.32 21.27 15.45
N PRO A 38 28.36 20.60 14.81
CA PRO A 38 27.23 19.99 15.50
C PRO A 38 27.62 18.61 16.06
N THR A 39 27.67 18.49 17.39
CA THR A 39 27.79 17.22 18.09
C THR A 39 26.61 16.31 17.74
N THR A 40 26.84 15.12 17.19
CA THR A 40 25.76 14.16 16.93
C THR A 40 25.32 13.44 18.20
N GLU A 41 24.27 13.95 18.85
CA GLU A 41 23.49 13.18 19.83
C GLU A 41 22.88 11.92 19.19
N PRO A 42 22.64 10.85 19.98
CA PRO A 42 21.84 9.72 19.50
C PRO A 42 20.40 10.19 19.22
N PRO A 43 19.69 9.60 18.25
CA PRO A 43 18.35 10.05 17.90
C PRO A 43 17.39 9.88 19.07
N THR A 44 16.83 11.00 19.54
CA THR A 44 15.65 11.03 20.40
C THR A 44 14.54 10.21 19.73
N PRO A 45 13.89 9.27 20.44
CA PRO A 45 12.78 8.52 19.86
C PRO A 45 11.64 9.48 19.48
N GLU A 46 11.26 9.44 18.21
CA GLU A 46 10.13 10.18 17.67
C GLU A 46 8.86 9.80 18.45
N PRO A 47 8.02 10.77 18.89
CA PRO A 47 6.79 10.45 19.59
C PRO A 47 5.88 9.66 18.63
N THR A 48 5.67 8.39 18.95
CA THR A 48 4.76 7.52 18.20
C THR A 48 3.35 8.12 18.26
N ILE A 49 2.91 8.74 17.15
CA ILE A 49 1.52 9.15 17.00
C ILE A 49 0.72 7.87 16.78
N GLU A 50 0.19 7.31 17.88
CA GLU A 50 -0.84 6.28 17.80
C GLU A 50 -2.01 6.79 16.96
N PRO A 51 -2.64 5.94 16.13
CA PRO A 51 -3.89 6.31 15.49
C PRO A 51 -4.93 6.62 16.58
N PRO A 52 -5.84 7.59 16.37
CA PRO A 52 -6.81 7.97 17.38
C PRO A 52 -7.70 6.78 17.73
N THR A 53 -7.48 6.20 18.92
CA THR A 53 -8.34 5.16 19.47
C THR A 53 -9.67 5.79 19.82
N ILE A 54 -10.67 5.64 18.94
CA ILE A 54 -12.05 6.00 19.22
C ILE A 54 -12.63 4.96 20.17
N THR A 55 -12.35 5.14 21.46
CA THR A 55 -12.99 4.37 22.53
C THR A 55 -14.46 4.79 22.60
N MET A 56 -15.34 4.04 21.94
CA MET A 56 -16.77 4.17 22.17
C MET A 56 -17.10 3.72 23.60
N THR A 57 -17.13 4.66 24.52
CA THR A 57 -17.74 4.46 25.84
C THR A 57 -19.24 4.29 25.68
N VAL A 58 -19.68 3.04 25.52
CA VAL A 58 -21.07 2.66 25.75
C VAL A 58 -21.40 3.03 27.20
N PRO A 59 -22.42 3.86 27.48
CA PRO A 59 -22.88 4.07 28.83
C PRO A 59 -23.54 2.77 29.32
N THR A 60 -22.80 1.96 30.06
CA THR A 60 -23.34 0.83 30.81
C THR A 60 -24.42 1.36 31.76
N PRO A 61 -25.70 0.97 31.63
CA PRO A 61 -26.68 1.30 32.64
C PRO A 61 -26.27 0.64 33.94
N ALA A 62 -26.17 1.42 35.01
CA ALA A 62 -25.85 0.90 36.34
C ALA A 62 -26.86 -0.19 36.72
N PRO A 63 -26.45 -1.28 37.38
CA PRO A 63 -27.39 -2.27 37.87
C PRO A 63 -28.25 -1.62 38.96
N THR A 64 -29.50 -1.28 38.62
CA THR A 64 -30.49 -0.82 39.60
C THR A 64 -30.91 -2.02 40.44
N THR A 65 -30.18 -2.27 41.52
CA THR A 65 -30.52 -3.27 42.52
C THR A 65 -31.89 -2.96 43.10
N ILE A 66 -32.85 -3.86 42.87
CA ILE A 66 -34.18 -3.74 43.47
C ILE A 66 -34.04 -4.03 44.97
N ALA A 67 -34.00 -2.98 45.77
CA ALA A 67 -34.17 -3.10 47.22
C ALA A 67 -35.64 -3.40 47.53
N PRO A 68 -35.97 -4.40 48.38
CA PRO A 68 -37.34 -4.66 48.78
C PRO A 68 -37.78 -3.59 49.80
N THR A 69 -38.43 -2.53 49.34
CA THR A 69 -39.07 -1.55 50.23
C THR A 69 -40.41 -2.09 50.74
N SER A 70 -40.46 -2.31 52.05
CA SER A 70 -41.61 -2.79 52.81
C SER A 70 -42.85 -1.91 52.68
N PHE A 71 -44.02 -2.54 52.60
CA PHE A 71 -45.31 -1.87 52.81
C PHE A 71 -45.34 -1.16 54.18
N PRO A 72 -45.77 0.11 54.27
CA PRO A 72 -46.17 0.69 55.53
C PRO A 72 -47.54 0.12 55.94
N THR A 73 -47.54 -0.76 56.94
CA THR A 73 -48.77 -1.14 57.66
C THR A 73 -49.32 0.11 58.34
N VAL A 74 -50.46 0.62 57.87
CA VAL A 74 -51.19 1.68 58.58
C VAL A 74 -51.98 1.05 59.71
N THR A 75 -51.39 1.08 60.91
CA THR A 75 -52.03 0.68 62.16
C THR A 75 -53.20 1.61 62.47
N ALA A 76 -54.40 1.04 62.68
CA ALA A 76 -55.54 1.81 63.16
C ALA A 76 -55.32 2.22 64.64
N PRO A 77 -55.41 3.51 65.00
CA PRO A 77 -55.45 3.93 66.40
C PRO A 77 -56.86 3.73 66.99
N PRO A 78 -56.98 3.40 68.29
CA PRO A 78 -58.26 3.02 68.90
C PRO A 78 -59.19 4.22 69.13
N THR A 79 -60.48 3.98 68.97
CA THR A 79 -61.55 4.92 69.33
C THR A 79 -61.67 5.03 70.85
N SER A 80 -61.36 6.19 71.42
CA SER A 80 -61.68 6.53 72.82
C SER A 80 -62.79 7.57 72.86
N GLU A 81 -63.98 7.17 73.33
CA GLU A 81 -65.15 8.05 73.46
C GLU A 81 -64.94 9.11 74.56
N PRO A 82 -65.24 10.40 74.29
CA PRO A 82 -65.52 11.37 75.34
C PRO A 82 -67.01 11.33 75.72
N THR A 83 -67.30 11.02 76.98
CA THR A 83 -68.65 10.96 77.55
C THR A 83 -69.39 12.30 77.43
N VAL A 84 -70.66 12.26 77.02
CA VAL A 84 -71.54 13.43 76.91
C VAL A 84 -72.15 13.77 78.28
N THR A 85 -72.03 15.02 78.72
CA THR A 85 -72.92 15.60 79.75
C THR A 85 -73.99 16.43 79.05
N ILE A 86 -75.23 15.95 79.08
CA ILE A 86 -76.37 16.63 78.45
C ILE A 86 -77.01 17.60 79.46
N THR A 87 -77.12 18.87 79.10
CA THR A 87 -78.05 19.81 79.76
C THR A 87 -79.28 19.99 78.88
N VAL A 88 -80.34 19.22 79.14
CA VAL A 88 -81.61 19.35 78.39
C VAL A 88 -82.39 20.56 78.91
N THR A 89 -82.46 21.62 78.11
CA THR A 89 -83.46 22.68 78.30
C THR A 89 -84.63 22.40 77.35
N ASN A 90 -85.76 21.94 77.90
CA ASN A 90 -86.97 21.66 77.13
C ASN A 90 -87.54 22.95 76.50
N ILE A 91 -87.69 22.98 75.17
CA ILE A 91 -88.61 23.92 74.50
C ILE A 91 -89.41 23.18 73.42
N VAL A 92 -90.71 23.08 73.69
CA VAL A 92 -91.90 22.97 72.81
C VAL A 92 -91.72 22.44 71.37
N PRO A 93 -92.49 21.41 70.95
CA PRO A 93 -92.58 21.02 69.53
C PRO A 93 -93.37 22.07 68.72
N GLY A 94 -92.65 23.04 68.15
CA GLY A 94 -93.16 24.05 67.21
C GLY A 94 -92.64 23.82 65.80
N GLY A 95 -93.50 23.97 64.79
CA GLY A 95 -93.24 23.64 63.38
C GLY A 95 -92.30 24.59 62.61
N GLY A 96 -91.16 24.93 63.19
CA GLY A 96 -90.11 25.72 62.55
C GLY A 96 -89.43 25.02 61.38
N LYS A 97 -88.70 25.78 60.56
CA LYS A 97 -87.91 25.30 59.42
C LYS A 97 -86.50 25.90 59.46
N GLY A 98 -85.51 25.05 59.67
CA GLY A 98 -84.12 25.38 59.40
C GLY A 98 -83.74 24.97 57.97
N TYR A 99 -82.56 25.38 57.50
CA TYR A 99 -82.10 25.14 56.13
C TYR A 99 -80.67 24.59 56.13
N ILE A 100 -80.42 23.64 55.22
CA ILE A 100 -79.08 23.11 54.93
C ILE A 100 -78.69 23.57 53.53
N ASP A 101 -77.61 24.35 53.45
CA ASP A 101 -77.05 24.85 52.18
C ASP A 101 -75.87 23.98 51.76
N THR A 102 -76.10 23.11 50.77
CA THR A 102 -75.03 22.28 50.21
C THR A 102 -74.41 23.00 49.01
N TYR A 103 -73.19 23.51 49.19
CA TYR A 103 -72.39 24.14 48.14
C TYR A 103 -71.55 23.09 47.40
N CYS A 104 -71.46 23.20 46.08
CA CYS A 104 -70.68 22.29 45.25
C CYS A 104 -70.09 23.00 44.03
N ASN A 105 -68.87 22.62 43.64
CA ASN A 105 -68.18 23.12 42.45
C ASN A 105 -68.76 22.60 41.11
N VAL A 106 -69.81 21.78 41.14
CA VAL A 106 -70.38 21.13 39.94
C VAL A 106 -71.91 21.22 39.93
N ASP A 107 -72.45 22.14 39.12
CA ASP A 107 -73.87 22.22 38.80
C ASP A 107 -74.40 20.91 38.21
N GLY A 108 -75.65 20.56 38.51
CA GLY A 108 -76.26 19.30 38.09
C GLY A 108 -75.87 18.09 38.95
N ALA A 109 -75.14 18.28 40.06
CA ALA A 109 -74.90 17.22 41.04
C ALA A 109 -76.11 16.99 41.94
N SER A 110 -76.40 15.74 42.27
CA SER A 110 -77.51 15.32 43.13
C SER A 110 -77.10 15.35 44.60
N VAL A 111 -77.85 16.07 45.44
CA VAL A 111 -77.69 16.12 46.90
C VAL A 111 -78.70 15.18 47.55
N SER A 112 -78.22 14.33 48.44
CA SER A 112 -79.04 13.38 49.21
C SER A 112 -78.72 13.47 50.71
N PHE A 113 -79.74 13.39 51.55
CA PHE A 113 -79.60 13.31 53.01
C PHE A 113 -79.98 11.91 53.48
N ASP A 114 -79.06 11.22 54.15
CA ASP A 114 -79.21 9.83 54.60
C ASP A 114 -79.72 8.91 53.47
N GLY A 115 -79.03 8.97 52.32
CA GLY A 115 -79.35 8.22 51.10
C GLY A 115 -80.57 8.70 50.31
N ASN A 116 -81.40 9.60 50.86
CA ASN A 116 -82.61 10.10 50.21
C ASN A 116 -82.32 11.38 49.43
N PHE A 117 -82.53 11.35 48.11
CA PHE A 117 -82.40 12.53 47.24
C PHE A 117 -83.28 13.69 47.73
N ARG A 118 -82.72 14.90 47.70
CA ARG A 118 -83.42 16.13 48.10
C ARG A 118 -83.51 17.15 46.98
N CYS A 119 -82.43 17.33 46.22
CA CYS A 119 -82.34 18.36 45.20
C CYS A 119 -81.11 18.18 44.31
N THR A 120 -81.03 19.01 43.28
CA THR A 120 -79.88 19.15 42.39
C THR A 120 -79.20 20.50 42.62
N ILE A 121 -77.87 20.53 42.65
CA ILE A 121 -77.07 21.77 42.68
C ILE A 121 -77.35 22.61 41.43
N ALA A 122 -77.64 23.89 41.61
CA ALA A 122 -77.73 24.87 40.54
C ALA A 122 -77.12 26.21 41.00
N GLN A 123 -76.32 26.85 40.15
CA GLN A 123 -75.55 28.06 40.50
C GLN A 123 -74.63 27.83 41.73
N GLY A 124 -74.08 26.62 41.87
CA GLY A 124 -73.12 26.24 42.91
C GLY A 124 -73.69 25.88 44.28
N VAL A 125 -75.01 25.92 44.47
CA VAL A 125 -75.66 25.59 45.76
C VAL A 125 -76.97 24.80 45.58
N CYS A 126 -77.37 24.07 46.61
CA CYS A 126 -78.76 23.74 46.88
C CYS A 126 -79.10 23.99 48.35
N THR A 127 -80.21 24.68 48.59
CA THR A 127 -80.82 24.88 49.92
C THR A 127 -81.97 23.89 50.12
N VAL A 128 -81.93 23.11 51.21
CA VAL A 128 -83.00 22.18 51.59
C VAL A 128 -83.55 22.53 52.97
N GLY A 129 -84.85 22.79 53.06
CA GLY A 129 -85.54 22.99 54.34
C GLY A 129 -85.69 21.69 55.13
N VAL A 130 -85.33 21.73 56.41
CA VAL A 130 -85.41 20.61 57.36
C VAL A 130 -86.06 21.04 58.67
N SER A 131 -86.62 20.08 59.42
CA SER A 131 -87.14 20.36 60.76
C SER A 131 -85.97 20.53 61.75
N PRO A 132 -85.94 21.58 62.60
CA PRO A 132 -84.89 21.76 63.61
C PRO A 132 -84.77 20.61 64.63
N THR A 133 -85.82 19.80 64.80
CA THR A 133 -85.82 18.60 65.66
C THR A 133 -85.61 17.29 64.89
N GLY A 134 -85.39 17.36 63.57
CA GLY A 134 -85.01 16.22 62.75
C GLY A 134 -83.56 15.79 62.98
N ILE A 135 -83.13 14.74 62.27
CA ILE A 135 -81.74 14.29 62.26
C ILE A 135 -81.33 14.03 60.81
N VAL A 136 -80.18 14.55 60.40
CA VAL A 136 -79.49 14.23 59.15
C VAL A 136 -78.07 13.81 59.53
N HIS A 137 -77.72 12.54 59.32
CA HIS A 137 -76.42 12.00 59.71
C HIS A 137 -75.37 12.25 58.62
N THR A 138 -75.78 12.16 57.36
CA THR A 138 -74.92 12.20 56.18
C THR A 138 -75.53 13.04 55.07
N VAL A 139 -74.71 13.91 54.48
CA VAL A 139 -74.98 14.62 53.23
C VAL A 139 -74.07 13.99 52.16
N THR A 140 -74.68 13.47 51.10
CA THR A 140 -73.97 12.86 49.97
C THR A 140 -74.26 13.65 48.71
N VAL A 141 -73.20 14.02 47.98
CA VAL A 141 -73.28 14.76 46.72
C VAL A 141 -72.65 13.90 45.63
N SER A 142 -73.42 13.58 44.58
CA SER A 142 -72.98 12.67 43.52
C SER A 142 -73.34 13.20 42.13
N LYS A 143 -72.49 12.90 41.15
CA LYS A 143 -72.76 13.17 39.73
C LYS A 143 -72.03 12.13 38.86
N PRO A 144 -72.65 11.58 37.81
CA PRO A 144 -71.96 10.71 36.86
C PRO A 144 -70.69 11.38 36.31
N GLY A 145 -69.58 10.63 36.26
CA GLY A 145 -68.27 11.14 35.86
C GLY A 145 -67.44 11.78 36.99
N TYR A 146 -67.96 11.90 38.21
CA TYR A 146 -67.26 12.45 39.37
C TYR A 146 -67.20 11.44 40.53
N VAL A 147 -66.12 11.52 41.32
CA VAL A 147 -66.02 10.81 42.60
C VAL A 147 -67.07 11.39 43.55
N THR A 148 -67.96 10.53 44.06
CA THR A 148 -69.03 10.94 44.98
C THR A 148 -68.43 11.44 46.31
N TRP A 149 -68.88 12.60 46.76
CA TRP A 149 -68.52 13.17 48.06
C TRP A 149 -69.59 12.81 49.10
N SER A 150 -69.15 12.51 50.32
CA SER A 150 -70.05 12.30 51.46
C SER A 150 -69.41 12.82 52.73
N GLY A 151 -70.19 13.47 53.59
CA GLY A 151 -69.76 14.02 54.87
C GLY A 151 -70.91 14.15 55.85
N ALA A 152 -70.59 14.28 57.15
CA ALA A 152 -71.59 14.50 58.17
C ALA A 152 -72.08 15.96 58.18
N LEU A 153 -73.33 16.18 58.55
CA LEU A 153 -73.81 17.53 58.87
C LEU A 153 -73.25 17.93 60.26
N PRO A 154 -72.58 19.08 60.43
CA PRO A 154 -71.91 19.42 61.69
C PRO A 154 -72.89 19.66 62.85
N ARG A 155 -74.10 20.13 62.55
CA ARG A 155 -75.26 20.19 63.46
C ARG A 155 -76.53 20.47 62.67
N MET A 156 -77.69 20.15 63.23
CA MET A 156 -78.97 20.60 62.67
C MET A 156 -79.12 22.13 62.79
N PRO A 157 -79.71 22.80 61.78
CA PRO A 157 -80.07 24.21 61.86
C PRO A 157 -81.22 24.44 62.85
N ALA A 158 -81.13 25.52 63.64
CA ALA A 158 -82.26 26.06 64.39
C ALA A 158 -83.36 26.64 63.47
N ASP A 159 -84.46 27.10 64.05
CA ASP A 159 -85.55 27.71 63.26
C ASP A 159 -85.06 28.96 62.50
N ASN A 160 -85.33 28.98 61.20
CA ASN A 160 -84.86 29.96 60.22
C ASN A 160 -83.31 30.14 60.14
N GLU A 161 -82.53 29.19 60.66
CA GLU A 161 -81.07 29.17 60.53
C GLU A 161 -80.63 28.43 59.27
N HIS A 162 -79.50 28.84 58.69
CA HIS A 162 -78.82 28.16 57.59
C HIS A 162 -77.52 27.51 58.07
N VAL A 163 -77.34 26.21 57.80
CA VAL A 163 -76.08 25.48 58.06
C VAL A 163 -75.48 25.03 56.72
N ALA A 164 -74.26 25.49 56.43
CA ALA A 164 -73.57 25.21 55.19
C ALA A 164 -72.78 23.89 55.21
N VAL A 165 -72.79 23.17 54.09
CA VAL A 165 -71.96 22.00 53.81
C VAL A 165 -71.25 22.23 52.48
N TYR A 166 -69.94 22.00 52.40
CA TYR A 166 -69.13 22.23 51.20
C TYR A 166 -68.63 20.90 50.63
N ALA A 167 -69.08 20.57 49.41
CA ALA A 167 -68.80 19.30 48.73
C ALA A 167 -68.06 19.54 47.41
N THR A 168 -66.75 19.32 47.40
CA THR A 168 -65.94 19.40 46.17
C THR A 168 -65.94 18.06 45.46
N LEU A 169 -66.60 17.99 44.29
CA LEU A 169 -66.55 16.83 43.40
C LEU A 169 -65.32 16.91 42.48
N ASN A 170 -64.47 15.90 42.56
CA ASN A 170 -63.35 15.69 41.64
C ASN A 170 -63.81 14.75 40.50
N PRO A 171 -63.44 15.00 39.23
CA PRO A 171 -63.70 14.06 38.15
C PRO A 171 -63.09 12.68 38.46
N VAL A 172 -63.77 11.59 38.08
CA VAL A 172 -63.16 10.27 38.06
C VAL A 172 -62.04 10.30 37.02
N PRO A 173 -60.80 9.90 37.33
CA PRO A 173 -59.71 9.93 36.36
C PRO A 173 -60.04 8.97 35.20
N THR A 174 -60.18 9.52 34.00
CA THR A 174 -60.35 8.74 32.78
C THR A 174 -59.09 7.93 32.51
N GLN A 175 -59.20 6.61 32.56
CA GLN A 175 -58.09 5.72 32.21
C GLN A 175 -57.86 5.78 30.70
N THR A 176 -56.74 6.39 30.28
CA THR A 176 -56.39 6.50 28.87
C THR A 176 -56.06 5.12 28.29
N THR A 177 -57.02 4.50 27.62
CA THR A 177 -56.74 3.34 26.77
C THR A 177 -55.92 3.80 25.57
N ILE A 178 -54.65 3.39 25.51
CA ILE A 178 -53.82 3.59 24.32
C ILE A 178 -54.52 2.86 23.16
N PRO A 179 -54.83 3.53 22.03
CA PRO A 179 -55.44 2.85 20.90
C PRO A 179 -54.51 1.72 20.42
N PRO A 180 -55.06 0.59 19.89
CA PRO A 180 -54.22 -0.49 19.43
C PRO A 180 -53.24 0.04 18.39
N VAL A 181 -51.94 -0.06 18.67
CA VAL A 181 -50.91 0.21 17.67
C VAL A 181 -51.12 -0.79 16.53
N GLN A 182 -51.72 -0.30 15.45
CA GLN A 182 -52.03 -1.11 14.29
C GLN A 182 -50.69 -1.46 13.64
N SER A 183 -50.17 -2.63 14.01
CA SER A 183 -48.81 -3.04 13.71
C SER A 183 -48.69 -3.56 12.28
N GLY A 184 -47.49 -3.44 11.73
CA GLY A 184 -47.10 -4.12 10.50
C GLY A 184 -46.09 -5.23 10.76
N ALA A 185 -45.49 -5.73 9.69
CA ALA A 185 -44.43 -6.71 9.73
C ALA A 185 -43.36 -6.43 8.65
N ILE A 186 -42.18 -7.04 8.77
CA ILE A 186 -41.19 -7.14 7.68
C ILE A 186 -40.97 -8.62 7.36
N TYR A 187 -41.13 -9.01 6.11
CA TYR A 187 -40.64 -10.28 5.59
C TYR A 187 -39.28 -10.07 4.92
N ALA A 188 -38.24 -10.76 5.40
CA ALA A 188 -36.86 -10.62 4.94
C ALA A 188 -36.34 -11.94 4.37
N GLN A 189 -35.96 -11.94 3.09
CA GLN A 189 -35.43 -13.11 2.38
C GLN A 189 -34.26 -12.68 1.49
N SER A 190 -33.05 -13.18 1.77
CA SER A 190 -31.88 -12.87 0.95
C SER A 190 -31.67 -13.89 -0.17
N ASN A 191 -30.95 -13.46 -1.21
CA ASN A 191 -30.32 -14.36 -2.18
C ASN A 191 -28.79 -14.15 -2.12
N PRO A 192 -27.97 -15.18 -1.82
CA PRO A 192 -28.37 -16.51 -1.34
C PRO A 192 -29.12 -16.47 -0.01
N ALA A 193 -29.89 -17.53 0.29
CA ALA A 193 -30.61 -17.69 1.55
C ALA A 193 -29.67 -17.97 2.73
N GLY A 194 -30.16 -17.85 3.96
CA GLY A 194 -29.38 -18.09 5.19
C GLY A 194 -28.55 -16.92 5.69
N ALA A 195 -28.72 -15.71 5.13
CA ALA A 195 -28.06 -14.51 5.65
C ALA A 195 -28.63 -14.13 7.02
N ALA A 196 -27.76 -13.73 7.95
CA ALA A 196 -28.15 -13.13 9.22
C ALA A 196 -28.84 -11.78 8.97
N ILE A 197 -30.07 -11.63 9.48
CA ILE A 197 -30.90 -10.43 9.33
C ILE A 197 -30.87 -9.63 10.62
N TYR A 198 -30.44 -8.37 10.51
CA TYR A 198 -30.39 -7.40 11.59
C TYR A 198 -31.44 -6.32 11.34
N MET A 199 -32.12 -5.88 12.40
CA MET A 199 -33.03 -4.74 12.41
C MET A 199 -32.53 -3.73 13.45
N ASN A 200 -32.31 -2.49 13.04
CA ASN A 200 -31.75 -1.41 13.86
C ASN A 200 -30.44 -1.82 14.58
N GLY A 201 -29.62 -2.64 13.92
CA GLY A 201 -28.36 -3.18 14.45
C GLY A 201 -28.47 -4.47 15.28
N ALA A 202 -29.66 -4.86 15.74
CA ALA A 202 -29.88 -6.08 16.53
C ALA A 202 -30.22 -7.28 15.63
N LEU A 203 -29.56 -8.42 15.84
CA LEU A 203 -29.83 -9.67 15.13
C LEU A 203 -31.25 -10.17 15.43
N GLN A 204 -32.03 -10.46 14.38
CA GLN A 204 -33.41 -10.96 14.49
C GLN A 204 -33.56 -12.43 14.10
N GLY A 205 -32.60 -12.97 13.33
CA GLY A 205 -32.63 -14.35 12.84
C GLY A 205 -31.84 -14.51 11.54
N TYR A 206 -32.14 -15.59 10.81
CA TYR A 206 -31.54 -15.90 9.51
C TYR A 206 -32.64 -15.96 8.44
N SER A 207 -32.32 -15.56 7.21
CA SER A 207 -33.29 -15.51 6.12
C SER A 207 -33.67 -16.91 5.58
N PRO A 208 -34.95 -17.14 5.21
CA PRO A 208 -36.09 -16.22 5.31
C PRO A 208 -36.64 -16.08 6.74
N VAL A 209 -36.97 -14.86 7.15
CA VAL A 209 -37.55 -14.54 8.47
C VAL A 209 -38.65 -13.49 8.38
N THR A 210 -39.69 -13.63 9.20
CA THR A 210 -40.76 -12.63 9.36
C THR A 210 -40.62 -11.96 10.73
N LEU A 211 -40.65 -10.63 10.75
CA LEU A 211 -40.60 -9.78 11.94
C LEU A 211 -42.00 -9.17 12.16
N PRO A 212 -42.86 -9.77 13.00
CA PRO A 212 -44.22 -9.30 13.23
C PRO A 212 -44.28 -8.17 14.28
N ASN A 213 -45.47 -7.58 14.43
CA ASN A 213 -45.82 -6.65 15.51
C ASN A 213 -44.99 -5.36 15.57
N LEU A 214 -44.49 -4.90 14.42
CA LEU A 214 -43.71 -3.66 14.31
C LEU A 214 -44.64 -2.43 14.29
N PRO A 215 -44.46 -1.43 15.17
CA PRO A 215 -45.12 -0.14 15.01
C PRO A 215 -44.84 0.49 13.64
N PRO A 216 -45.78 1.25 13.04
CA PRO A 216 -45.53 1.97 11.79
C PRO A 216 -44.33 2.92 11.91
N GLY A 217 -43.42 2.88 10.94
CA GLY A 217 -42.16 3.61 11.00
C GLY A 217 -41.10 3.08 10.04
N THR A 218 -39.91 3.67 10.09
CA THR A 218 -38.76 3.28 9.24
C THR A 218 -37.76 2.47 10.04
N TYR A 219 -37.37 1.30 9.52
CA TYR A 219 -36.45 0.35 10.15
C TYR A 219 -35.19 0.18 9.31
N SER A 220 -34.02 0.19 9.94
CA SER A 220 -32.75 -0.11 9.27
C SER A 220 -32.54 -1.62 9.23
N MET A 221 -32.68 -2.20 8.05
CA MET A 221 -32.51 -3.62 7.79
C MET A 221 -31.12 -3.88 7.20
N LYS A 222 -30.41 -4.89 7.72
CA LYS A 222 -29.13 -5.35 7.18
C LYS A 222 -29.14 -6.86 7.04
N ALA A 223 -28.68 -7.36 5.88
CA ALA A 223 -28.42 -8.77 5.65
C ALA A 223 -26.91 -9.03 5.55
N SER A 224 -26.42 -10.05 6.26
CA SER A 224 -25.00 -10.41 6.30
C SER A 224 -24.82 -11.91 6.12
N LEU A 225 -24.00 -12.33 5.16
CA LEU A 225 -23.69 -13.74 4.89
C LEU A 225 -22.18 -13.91 4.73
N SER A 226 -21.61 -14.99 5.26
CA SER A 226 -20.16 -15.23 5.19
C SER A 226 -19.69 -15.37 3.75
N GLY A 227 -18.64 -14.63 3.37
CA GLY A 227 -18.14 -14.58 1.99
C GLY A 227 -18.92 -13.64 1.05
N TYR A 228 -19.90 -12.88 1.56
CA TYR A 228 -20.70 -11.92 0.78
C TYR A 228 -20.60 -10.50 1.36
N THR A 229 -20.68 -9.50 0.48
CA THR A 229 -20.80 -8.09 0.88
C THR A 229 -22.18 -7.86 1.51
N PRO A 230 -22.28 -7.32 2.74
CA PRO A 230 -23.56 -7.10 3.41
C PRO A 230 -24.37 -5.99 2.73
N ASP A 231 -25.67 -6.19 2.63
CA ASP A 231 -26.63 -5.17 2.17
C ASP A 231 -27.22 -4.45 3.39
N THR A 232 -27.53 -3.15 3.27
CA THR A 232 -28.20 -2.37 4.33
C THR A 232 -29.14 -1.34 3.72
N ARG A 233 -30.40 -1.32 4.15
CA ARG A 233 -31.48 -0.47 3.60
C ARG A 233 -32.45 -0.02 4.67
N LEU A 234 -33.06 1.14 4.47
CA LEU A 234 -34.21 1.58 5.26
C LEU A 234 -35.49 1.01 4.66
N ILE A 235 -36.34 0.40 5.50
CA ILE A 235 -37.63 -0.18 5.12
C ILE A 235 -38.74 0.53 5.89
N ASN A 236 -39.72 1.08 5.17
CA ASN A 236 -40.91 1.68 5.75
C ASN A 236 -41.97 0.61 6.02
N VAL A 237 -42.46 0.54 7.25
CA VAL A 237 -43.55 -0.33 7.68
C VAL A 237 -44.79 0.52 7.92
N TYR A 238 -45.90 0.12 7.31
CA TYR A 238 -47.21 0.74 7.53
C TYR A 238 -48.12 -0.19 8.35
N ALA A 239 -49.11 0.42 8.98
CA ALA A 239 -50.10 -0.26 9.80
C ALA A 239 -50.84 -1.37 9.01
N GLY A 240 -50.89 -2.59 9.57
CA GLY A 240 -51.53 -3.75 8.95
C GLY A 240 -50.83 -4.31 7.70
N GLN A 241 -49.66 -3.80 7.31
CA GLN A 241 -48.95 -4.24 6.11
C GLN A 241 -47.70 -5.06 6.44
N THR A 242 -47.36 -6.00 5.56
CA THR A 242 -46.04 -6.67 5.58
C THR A 242 -45.15 -6.04 4.52
N ALA A 243 -44.17 -5.24 4.95
CA ALA A 243 -43.11 -4.74 4.08
C ALA A 243 -42.13 -5.85 3.73
N THR A 244 -41.39 -5.72 2.62
CA THR A 244 -40.47 -6.76 2.14
C THR A 244 -39.04 -6.27 2.05
N TYR A 245 -38.09 -7.12 2.45
CA TYR A 245 -36.66 -6.89 2.32
C TYR A 245 -36.00 -8.05 1.57
N TYR A 246 -35.67 -7.81 0.29
CA TYR A 246 -35.11 -8.80 -0.62
C TYR A 246 -33.68 -8.43 -1.10
N PRO A 247 -32.65 -8.56 -0.25
CA PRO A 247 -31.27 -8.27 -0.63
C PRO A 247 -30.67 -9.40 -1.51
N ASN A 248 -30.14 -9.02 -2.67
CA ASN A 248 -29.37 -9.91 -3.55
C ASN A 248 -27.87 -9.71 -3.29
N LEU A 249 -27.35 -10.43 -2.31
CA LEU A 249 -25.99 -10.30 -1.81
C LEU A 249 -24.97 -10.68 -2.89
N GLN A 250 -23.98 -9.81 -3.10
CA GLN A 250 -22.88 -10.08 -4.02
C GLN A 250 -21.75 -10.78 -3.25
N PRO A 251 -21.07 -11.79 -3.84
CA PRO A 251 -19.86 -12.35 -3.26
C PRO A 251 -18.87 -11.24 -2.93
N SER A 252 -18.29 -11.27 -1.73
CA SER A 252 -17.25 -10.33 -1.35
C SER A 252 -16.06 -10.56 -2.29
N PRO A 253 -15.39 -9.49 -2.78
CA PRO A 253 -14.11 -9.65 -3.45
C PRO A 253 -13.17 -10.49 -2.58
N PRO A 254 -12.36 -11.39 -3.18
CA PRO A 254 -11.30 -12.04 -2.43
C PRO A 254 -10.45 -10.98 -1.71
N ALA A 255 -10.09 -11.25 -0.46
CA ALA A 255 -9.18 -10.37 0.27
C ALA A 255 -7.94 -10.09 -0.60
N PRO A 256 -7.39 -8.85 -0.60
CA PRO A 256 -6.26 -8.50 -1.44
C PRO A 256 -5.12 -9.48 -1.15
N ARG A 257 -4.80 -10.33 -2.13
CA ARG A 257 -3.82 -11.41 -1.99
C ARG A 257 -2.49 -10.77 -1.60
N SER A 258 -2.04 -10.99 -0.37
CA SER A 258 -0.77 -10.47 0.13
C SER A 258 0.35 -10.90 -0.79
N THR A 259 1.00 -9.94 -1.46
CA THR A 259 2.07 -10.17 -2.41
C THR A 259 3.40 -10.41 -1.70
N GLY A 260 4.34 -11.06 -2.38
CA GLY A 260 5.76 -11.01 -2.05
C GLY A 260 6.52 -10.18 -3.08
N THR A 261 7.80 -9.96 -2.84
CA THR A 261 8.71 -9.30 -3.79
C THR A 261 9.91 -10.19 -4.11
N VAL A 262 10.49 -9.99 -5.30
CA VAL A 262 11.75 -10.60 -5.72
C VAL A 262 12.67 -9.50 -6.23
N SER A 263 13.77 -9.25 -5.52
CA SER A 263 14.85 -8.39 -6.00
C SER A 263 15.76 -9.19 -6.93
N VAL A 264 15.72 -8.87 -8.23
CA VAL A 264 16.45 -9.54 -9.30
C VAL A 264 17.67 -8.74 -9.69
N THR A 265 18.83 -9.38 -9.73
CA THR A 265 20.10 -8.84 -10.26
C THR A 265 20.69 -9.81 -11.29
N SER A 266 21.55 -9.29 -12.17
CA SER A 266 22.23 -10.10 -13.18
C SER A 266 23.70 -9.72 -13.31
N THR A 267 24.55 -10.69 -13.63
CA THR A 267 25.95 -10.52 -14.01
C THR A 267 26.16 -11.19 -15.38
N PRO A 268 26.40 -10.43 -16.47
CA PRO A 268 26.44 -8.96 -16.54
C PRO A 268 25.10 -8.30 -16.22
N ASN A 269 25.11 -6.99 -15.93
CA ASN A 269 23.90 -6.23 -15.62
C ASN A 269 23.02 -5.99 -16.87
N ALA A 270 21.86 -5.35 -16.69
CA ALA A 270 20.92 -4.96 -17.74
C ALA A 270 20.27 -6.10 -18.54
N ALA A 271 20.32 -7.36 -18.06
CA ALA A 271 19.57 -8.48 -18.64
C ALA A 271 18.05 -8.22 -18.57
N LEU A 272 17.34 -8.54 -19.64
CA LEU A 272 15.88 -8.47 -19.76
C LEU A 272 15.26 -9.55 -18.85
N ILE A 273 14.37 -9.14 -17.95
CA ILE A 273 13.69 -10.05 -17.01
C ILE A 273 12.31 -10.40 -17.55
N TYR A 274 12.01 -11.69 -17.59
CA TYR A 274 10.68 -12.24 -17.86
C TYR A 274 10.23 -13.07 -16.65
N VAL A 275 8.97 -12.92 -16.26
CA VAL A 275 8.31 -13.73 -15.23
C VAL A 275 7.07 -14.37 -15.83
N ASP A 276 6.99 -15.70 -15.74
CA ASP A 276 5.96 -16.53 -16.39
C ASP A 276 5.79 -16.14 -17.87
N ASP A 277 6.94 -16.03 -18.55
CA ASP A 277 7.13 -15.62 -19.94
C ASP A 277 6.72 -14.17 -20.29
N ASN A 278 6.20 -13.38 -19.34
CA ASN A 278 5.87 -11.95 -19.50
C ASN A 278 7.06 -11.03 -19.16
N TYR A 279 7.42 -10.11 -20.06
CA TYR A 279 8.50 -9.13 -19.84
C TYR A 279 8.17 -8.15 -18.71
N GLN A 280 9.14 -7.92 -17.81
CA GLN A 280 9.00 -7.03 -16.64
C GLN A 280 9.90 -5.78 -16.72
N GLY A 281 11.09 -5.90 -17.28
CA GLY A 281 12.09 -4.82 -17.29
C GLY A 281 13.52 -5.32 -17.47
N LYS A 282 14.50 -4.54 -17.01
CA LYS A 282 15.93 -4.90 -17.02
C LYS A 282 16.47 -4.98 -15.58
N ALA A 283 17.37 -5.93 -15.33
CA ALA A 283 18.06 -6.04 -14.05
C ALA A 283 19.09 -4.91 -13.84
N PRO A 284 19.26 -4.37 -12.61
CA PRO A 284 18.58 -4.76 -11.38
C PRO A 284 17.15 -4.20 -11.27
N MET A 285 16.20 -5.02 -10.80
CA MET A 285 14.79 -4.63 -10.61
C MET A 285 14.16 -5.45 -9.48
N THR A 286 13.26 -4.84 -8.70
CA THR A 286 12.41 -5.56 -7.75
C THR A 286 11.02 -5.74 -8.36
N ILE A 287 10.51 -6.98 -8.36
CA ILE A 287 9.23 -7.34 -8.97
C ILE A 287 8.28 -7.83 -7.86
N THR A 288 7.05 -7.33 -7.85
CA THR A 288 5.99 -7.72 -6.89
C THR A 288 5.11 -8.80 -7.50
N LEU A 289 4.94 -9.93 -6.82
CA LEU A 289 4.23 -11.11 -7.31
C LEU A 289 3.25 -11.64 -6.26
N TYR A 290 2.22 -12.36 -6.70
CA TYR A 290 1.35 -13.10 -5.78
C TYR A 290 2.09 -14.32 -5.20
N PRO A 291 1.59 -14.92 -4.10
CA PRO A 291 2.19 -16.15 -3.57
C PRO A 291 2.02 -17.30 -4.56
N GLY A 292 3.10 -18.02 -4.84
CA GLY A 292 3.13 -19.06 -5.86
C GLY A 292 4.54 -19.34 -6.38
N ASN A 293 4.69 -20.39 -7.18
CA ASN A 293 5.95 -20.70 -7.86
C ASN A 293 5.98 -20.01 -9.24
N HIS A 294 6.89 -19.07 -9.42
CA HIS A 294 7.03 -18.25 -10.61
C HIS A 294 8.30 -18.61 -11.38
N LYS A 295 8.19 -18.73 -12.71
CA LYS A 295 9.31 -19.03 -13.61
C LYS A 295 9.98 -17.73 -14.05
N PHE A 296 11.22 -17.53 -13.66
CA PHE A 296 12.05 -16.41 -14.09
C PHE A 296 12.92 -16.84 -15.28
N ARG A 297 12.95 -16.01 -16.33
CA ARG A 297 13.95 -16.07 -17.40
C ARG A 297 14.64 -14.72 -17.50
N LEU A 298 15.97 -14.70 -17.44
CA LEU A 298 16.79 -13.54 -17.74
C LEU A 298 17.50 -13.74 -19.08
N SER A 299 17.39 -12.77 -19.97
CA SER A 299 17.94 -12.81 -21.33
C SER A 299 18.81 -11.60 -21.60
N LEU A 300 20.01 -11.79 -22.16
CA LEU A 300 20.93 -10.73 -22.51
C LEU A 300 21.61 -11.08 -23.84
N ALA A 301 21.69 -10.12 -24.77
CA ALA A 301 22.38 -10.33 -26.03
C ALA A 301 23.86 -10.70 -25.78
N GLY A 302 24.36 -11.75 -26.44
CA GLY A 302 25.67 -12.34 -26.15
C GLY A 302 25.65 -13.50 -25.14
N TYR A 303 24.53 -13.79 -24.49
CA TYR A 303 24.46 -14.75 -23.37
C TYR A 303 23.36 -15.79 -23.57
N ASN A 304 23.52 -16.95 -22.91
CA ASN A 304 22.46 -17.95 -22.79
C ASN A 304 21.38 -17.44 -21.83
N ASP A 305 20.12 -17.78 -22.10
CA ASP A 305 19.00 -17.44 -21.22
C ASP A 305 19.12 -18.18 -19.88
N TYR A 306 19.29 -17.44 -18.78
CA TYR A 306 19.24 -17.99 -17.43
C TYR A 306 17.78 -18.23 -17.04
N THR A 307 17.40 -19.47 -16.73
CA THR A 307 16.03 -19.82 -16.32
C THR A 307 16.01 -20.50 -14.96
N THR A 308 15.11 -20.08 -14.07
CA THR A 308 14.90 -20.68 -12.75
C THR A 308 13.44 -20.54 -12.31
N SER A 309 13.05 -21.21 -11.22
CA SER A 309 11.74 -21.04 -10.58
C SER A 309 11.90 -20.62 -9.12
N ILE A 310 11.11 -19.64 -8.67
CA ILE A 310 11.13 -19.12 -7.30
C ILE A 310 9.74 -19.24 -6.70
N SER A 311 9.66 -19.90 -5.53
CA SER A 311 8.46 -19.88 -4.71
C SER A 311 8.40 -18.59 -3.90
N VAL A 312 7.46 -17.71 -4.27
CA VAL A 312 7.18 -16.45 -3.58
C VAL A 312 6.13 -16.70 -2.50
N SER A 313 6.41 -16.24 -1.28
CA SER A 313 5.45 -16.24 -0.17
C SER A 313 4.90 -14.84 0.08
N ALA A 314 3.68 -14.76 0.62
CA ALA A 314 3.07 -13.51 1.07
C ALA A 314 4.01 -12.75 2.02
N ASN A 315 4.17 -11.44 1.80
CA ASN A 315 4.98 -10.52 2.60
C ASN A 315 6.48 -10.92 2.71
N SER A 316 6.98 -11.80 1.83
CA SER A 316 8.40 -12.15 1.75
C SER A 316 9.14 -11.33 0.70
N ASN A 317 10.45 -11.15 0.87
CA ASN A 317 11.36 -10.59 -0.14
C ASN A 317 12.43 -11.62 -0.48
N GLN A 318 12.41 -12.15 -1.71
CA GLN A 318 13.39 -13.10 -2.23
C GLN A 318 14.48 -12.37 -3.03
N ARG A 319 15.68 -12.96 -3.12
CA ARG A 319 16.77 -12.44 -3.95
C ARG A 319 17.12 -13.42 -5.06
N LEU A 320 17.15 -12.95 -6.30
CA LEU A 320 17.63 -13.69 -7.46
C LEU A 320 18.88 -13.00 -8.00
N ASN A 321 20.02 -13.68 -7.91
CA ASN A 321 21.27 -13.22 -8.50
C ASN A 321 21.62 -14.17 -9.66
N ALA A 322 21.30 -13.79 -10.89
CA ALA A 322 21.61 -14.59 -12.07
C ALA A 322 23.04 -14.30 -12.56
N VAL A 323 23.85 -15.33 -12.74
CA VAL A 323 25.09 -15.23 -13.52
C VAL A 323 24.80 -15.84 -14.89
N LEU A 324 25.05 -15.09 -15.95
CA LEU A 324 24.74 -15.49 -17.31
C LEU A 324 26.01 -15.99 -18.00
N ASP A 325 25.97 -17.20 -18.55
CA ASP A 325 27.04 -17.75 -19.37
C ASP A 325 26.98 -17.18 -20.79
N ALA A 326 28.14 -16.79 -21.35
CA ALA A 326 28.21 -16.35 -22.73
C ALA A 326 27.73 -17.48 -23.67
N ALA A 327 26.91 -17.14 -24.67
CA ALA A 327 26.45 -18.14 -25.61
C ALA A 327 27.58 -18.57 -26.56
N ALA A 328 27.52 -19.81 -27.05
CA ALA A 328 28.56 -20.40 -27.89
C ALA A 328 28.33 -20.20 -29.40
N TYR A 329 27.16 -19.67 -29.80
CA TYR A 329 26.76 -19.52 -31.20
C TYR A 329 25.99 -18.22 -31.44
N GLY A 330 26.08 -17.68 -32.65
CA GLY A 330 25.36 -16.51 -33.14
C GLY A 330 24.77 -16.71 -34.54
N THR A 331 24.26 -15.63 -35.12
CA THR A 331 23.70 -15.57 -36.47
C THR A 331 24.39 -14.47 -37.27
N VAL A 332 24.50 -14.64 -38.58
CA VAL A 332 25.13 -13.67 -39.48
C VAL A 332 24.17 -13.34 -40.62
N ALA A 333 23.93 -12.06 -40.88
CA ALA A 333 23.13 -11.59 -42.01
C ALA A 333 24.06 -10.88 -42.99
N ILE A 334 24.33 -11.54 -44.13
CA ILE A 334 25.32 -11.10 -45.10
C ILE A 334 24.60 -10.46 -46.28
N SER A 335 24.75 -9.15 -46.43
CA SER A 335 24.15 -8.36 -47.49
C SER A 335 25.18 -8.14 -48.61
N ALA A 336 24.91 -8.68 -49.80
CA ALA A 336 25.80 -8.59 -50.97
C ALA A 336 24.99 -8.66 -52.27
N MET A 337 25.68 -8.66 -53.42
CA MET A 337 24.99 -8.89 -54.70
C MET A 337 24.34 -10.29 -54.75
N PRO A 338 23.12 -10.43 -55.31
CA PRO A 338 22.52 -11.73 -55.56
C PRO A 338 23.41 -12.64 -56.41
N GLY A 339 23.41 -13.94 -56.10
CA GLY A 339 24.21 -14.95 -56.80
C GLY A 339 25.69 -15.01 -56.39
N ALA A 340 26.17 -14.12 -55.51
CA ALA A 340 27.50 -14.28 -54.89
C ALA A 340 27.53 -15.52 -53.98
N THR A 341 28.64 -16.26 -53.96
CA THR A 341 28.83 -17.43 -53.10
C THR A 341 29.50 -17.02 -51.79
N VAL A 342 28.98 -17.47 -50.66
CA VAL A 342 29.48 -17.15 -49.31
C VAL A 342 30.12 -18.38 -48.68
N TRP A 343 31.36 -18.25 -48.20
CA TRP A 343 32.10 -19.28 -47.46
C TRP A 343 32.46 -18.77 -46.06
N ILE A 344 32.49 -19.67 -45.07
CA ILE A 344 32.95 -19.44 -43.69
C ILE A 344 34.04 -20.48 -43.39
N ASP A 345 35.23 -20.01 -42.99
CA ASP A 345 36.40 -20.84 -42.66
C ASP A 345 36.69 -21.90 -43.74
N SER A 346 36.67 -21.44 -45.00
CA SER A 346 36.80 -22.27 -46.22
C SER A 346 35.61 -23.19 -46.56
N ASN A 347 34.59 -23.30 -45.71
CA ASN A 347 33.39 -24.11 -45.99
C ASN A 347 32.33 -23.28 -46.72
N SER A 348 31.83 -23.77 -47.85
CA SER A 348 30.74 -23.10 -48.58
C SER A 348 29.42 -23.16 -47.81
N ARG A 349 28.74 -22.01 -47.70
CA ARG A 349 27.48 -21.83 -46.96
C ARG A 349 26.27 -21.53 -47.85
N GLY A 350 26.48 -21.26 -49.14
CA GLY A 350 25.41 -21.06 -50.12
C GLY A 350 25.60 -19.82 -50.99
N LEU A 351 24.56 -19.50 -51.76
CA LEU A 351 24.47 -18.31 -52.61
C LEU A 351 23.63 -17.23 -51.94
N VAL A 352 23.97 -15.96 -52.17
CA VAL A 352 23.13 -14.82 -51.76
C VAL A 352 21.85 -14.82 -52.60
N PRO A 353 20.65 -14.86 -51.97
CA PRO A 353 19.38 -14.92 -52.68
C PRO A 353 19.05 -13.62 -53.43
N PRO A 354 18.04 -13.61 -54.32
CA PRO A 354 17.57 -12.40 -55.01
C PRO A 354 17.15 -11.24 -54.10
N SER A 355 16.84 -11.50 -52.83
CA SER A 355 16.59 -10.46 -51.81
C SER A 355 17.85 -9.71 -51.34
N GLY A 356 19.04 -10.14 -51.76
CA GLY A 356 20.32 -9.48 -51.46
C GLY A 356 20.89 -9.77 -50.08
N THR A 357 20.24 -10.59 -49.23
CA THR A 357 20.74 -10.95 -47.89
C THR A 357 20.67 -12.46 -47.64
N LEU A 358 21.79 -13.07 -47.26
CA LEU A 358 21.87 -14.46 -46.80
C LEU A 358 22.00 -14.51 -45.27
N THR A 359 21.11 -15.23 -44.60
CA THR A 359 21.13 -15.42 -43.14
C THR A 359 21.70 -16.80 -42.80
N LEU A 360 22.72 -16.84 -41.95
CA LEU A 360 23.43 -18.04 -41.51
C LEU A 360 23.35 -18.14 -39.97
N THR A 361 22.63 -19.15 -39.47
CA THR A 361 22.42 -19.39 -38.03
C THR A 361 23.39 -20.45 -37.48
N GLY A 362 23.59 -20.48 -36.16
CA GLY A 362 24.37 -21.53 -35.50
C GLY A 362 25.88 -21.46 -35.82
N ILE A 363 26.39 -20.29 -36.19
CA ILE A 363 27.83 -20.05 -36.35
C ILE A 363 28.43 -19.89 -34.95
N THR A 364 29.56 -20.50 -34.64
CA THR A 364 30.20 -20.33 -33.33
C THR A 364 30.48 -18.86 -33.03
N SER A 365 30.42 -18.47 -31.77
CA SER A 365 30.81 -17.12 -31.36
C SER A 365 32.34 -17.00 -31.38
N GLY A 366 32.86 -15.89 -31.90
CA GLY A 366 34.30 -15.69 -32.08
C GLY A 366 34.66 -15.19 -33.48
N ASN A 367 35.96 -15.15 -33.79
CA ASN A 367 36.46 -14.73 -35.09
C ASN A 367 36.27 -15.83 -36.15
N HIS A 368 35.59 -15.48 -37.23
CA HIS A 368 35.36 -16.35 -38.39
C HIS A 368 35.86 -15.67 -39.67
N VAL A 369 36.51 -16.42 -40.56
CA VAL A 369 36.97 -15.87 -41.85
C VAL A 369 35.87 -16.05 -42.87
N PHE A 370 35.28 -14.93 -43.30
CA PHE A 370 34.30 -14.89 -44.37
C PHE A 370 35.00 -14.67 -45.71
N LYS A 371 34.58 -15.42 -46.72
CA LYS A 371 34.87 -15.10 -48.12
C LYS A 371 33.59 -15.01 -48.93
N VAL A 372 33.48 -13.98 -49.77
CA VAL A 372 32.37 -13.81 -50.70
C VAL A 372 32.94 -13.65 -52.11
N THR A 373 32.44 -14.47 -53.04
CA THR A 373 32.97 -14.58 -54.41
C THR A 373 31.85 -14.41 -55.44
N ALA A 374 32.14 -13.80 -56.59
CA ALA A 374 31.21 -13.71 -57.71
C ALA A 374 31.95 -13.68 -59.04
N SER A 375 31.34 -14.19 -60.11
CA SER A 375 31.95 -14.23 -61.45
C SER A 375 32.20 -12.82 -61.98
N GLY A 376 33.43 -12.54 -62.41
CA GLY A 376 33.82 -11.20 -62.86
C GLY A 376 34.05 -10.18 -61.74
N TYR A 377 34.23 -10.63 -60.49
CA TYR A 377 34.56 -9.80 -59.33
C TYR A 377 35.76 -10.39 -58.56
N ASN A 378 36.48 -9.53 -57.83
CA ASN A 378 37.53 -9.94 -56.92
C ASN A 378 36.92 -10.49 -55.63
N ASP A 379 37.53 -11.54 -55.07
CA ASP A 379 37.11 -12.14 -53.81
C ASP A 379 37.19 -11.12 -52.66
N TRP A 380 36.09 -10.94 -51.94
CA TRP A 380 36.09 -10.21 -50.66
C TRP A 380 36.40 -11.20 -49.54
N ILE A 381 37.45 -10.93 -48.77
CA ILE A 381 37.87 -11.75 -47.62
C ILE A 381 37.99 -10.84 -46.42
N ASN A 382 37.33 -11.19 -45.31
CA ASN A 382 37.45 -10.48 -44.04
C ASN A 382 37.19 -11.41 -42.85
N THR A 383 37.88 -11.16 -41.75
CA THR A 383 37.55 -11.76 -40.45
C THR A 383 36.40 -10.98 -39.81
N VAL A 384 35.32 -11.66 -39.43
CA VAL A 384 34.19 -11.07 -38.72
C VAL A 384 34.06 -11.75 -37.37
N TYR A 385 33.93 -10.95 -36.30
CA TYR A 385 33.63 -11.45 -34.97
C TYR A 385 32.12 -11.70 -34.83
N ILE A 386 31.73 -12.95 -34.62
CA ILE A 386 30.34 -13.35 -34.47
C ILE A 386 29.94 -13.23 -33.01
N LEU A 387 28.96 -12.37 -32.75
CA LEU A 387 28.40 -12.16 -31.42
C LEU A 387 27.41 -13.27 -31.07
N PRO A 388 27.46 -13.84 -29.86
CA PRO A 388 26.53 -14.89 -29.47
C PRO A 388 25.07 -14.41 -29.44
N ASN A 389 24.12 -15.30 -29.75
CA ASN A 389 22.67 -15.07 -29.73
C ASN A 389 22.20 -13.75 -30.41
N THR A 390 23.02 -13.24 -31.34
CA THR A 390 22.84 -11.94 -31.99
C THR A 390 22.95 -12.14 -33.51
N VAL A 391 22.29 -11.28 -34.29
CA VAL A 391 22.50 -11.21 -35.74
C VAL A 391 23.61 -10.20 -36.02
N THR A 392 24.80 -10.65 -36.39
CA THR A 392 25.88 -9.80 -36.89
C THR A 392 25.60 -9.43 -38.36
N PRO A 393 25.33 -8.15 -38.69
CA PRO A 393 25.18 -7.72 -40.08
C PRO A 393 26.56 -7.59 -40.74
N VAL A 394 26.68 -8.06 -41.98
CA VAL A 394 27.92 -7.98 -42.77
C VAL A 394 27.58 -7.47 -44.17
N SER A 395 27.92 -6.21 -44.45
CA SER A 395 27.71 -5.61 -45.77
C SER A 395 28.95 -5.81 -46.66
N VAL A 396 28.74 -6.38 -47.85
CA VAL A 396 29.80 -6.77 -48.76
C VAL A 396 29.63 -6.11 -50.13
N THR A 397 30.63 -5.31 -50.50
CA THR A 397 30.75 -4.70 -51.83
C THR A 397 31.91 -5.36 -52.56
N LEU A 398 31.63 -6.12 -53.62
CA LEU A 398 32.67 -6.71 -54.47
C LEU A 398 33.11 -5.72 -55.57
N THR A 399 34.39 -5.72 -55.91
CA THR A 399 34.96 -4.91 -57.00
C THR A 399 35.14 -5.74 -58.27
N PRO A 400 34.81 -5.25 -59.48
CA PRO A 400 34.96 -6.04 -60.71
C PRO A 400 36.40 -6.51 -60.97
N SER A 401 36.53 -7.73 -61.49
CA SER A 401 37.79 -8.35 -61.91
C SER A 401 37.79 -8.49 -63.43
N GLY A 402 38.40 -7.52 -64.11
CA GLY A 402 38.55 -7.49 -65.56
C GLY A 402 37.98 -6.24 -66.23
N GLY A 403 38.81 -5.19 -66.35
CA GLY A 403 38.46 -3.98 -67.11
C GLY A 403 39.66 -3.06 -67.31
N ALA A 404 40.38 -3.23 -68.43
CA ALA A 404 41.55 -2.44 -68.87
C ALA A 404 42.76 -2.45 -67.89
N PRO A 405 43.98 -2.07 -68.34
CA PRO A 405 45.10 -1.88 -67.42
C PRO A 405 44.84 -0.66 -66.54
N ALA A 406 44.37 -0.89 -65.31
CA ALA A 406 44.50 0.10 -64.26
C ALA A 406 46.00 0.46 -64.09
N PRO A 407 46.34 1.73 -63.78
CA PRO A 407 47.72 2.09 -63.49
C PRO A 407 48.27 1.25 -62.33
N ALA A 408 49.59 1.03 -62.34
CA ALA A 408 50.30 0.21 -61.36
C ALA A 408 49.83 0.50 -59.92
N PRO A 409 49.72 -0.53 -59.05
CA PRO A 409 48.92 -0.46 -57.82
C PRO A 409 49.32 0.72 -56.95
N VAL A 410 48.44 1.72 -56.86
CA VAL A 410 48.60 2.90 -55.98
C VAL A 410 48.24 2.57 -54.53
N THR A 411 48.48 1.34 -54.08
CA THR A 411 48.14 0.83 -52.74
C THR A 411 49.20 -0.13 -52.20
N GLY A 412 49.42 -0.11 -50.89
CA GLY A 412 50.24 -1.06 -50.13
C GLY A 412 49.50 -1.59 -48.90
N GLY A 413 50.25 -1.98 -47.88
CA GLY A 413 49.72 -2.51 -46.62
C GLY A 413 50.57 -2.13 -45.40
N LEU A 414 50.05 -2.43 -44.21
CA LEU A 414 50.68 -2.18 -42.91
C LEU A 414 50.56 -3.43 -42.03
N ASN A 415 51.66 -3.94 -41.49
CA ASN A 415 51.62 -5.00 -40.47
C ASN A 415 51.88 -4.39 -39.09
N ILE A 416 50.84 -4.22 -38.29
CA ILE A 416 50.85 -3.42 -37.06
C ILE A 416 50.73 -4.34 -35.84
N VAL A 417 51.74 -4.31 -34.98
CA VAL A 417 51.83 -5.05 -33.72
C VAL A 417 51.99 -4.05 -32.58
N SER A 418 51.36 -4.32 -31.43
CA SER A 418 51.64 -3.55 -30.21
C SER A 418 51.84 -4.44 -28.98
N THR A 419 52.50 -3.87 -27.98
CA THR A 419 52.64 -4.41 -26.63
C THR A 419 52.06 -3.38 -25.65
N PRO A 420 50.96 -3.68 -24.93
CA PRO A 420 50.13 -4.89 -25.03
C PRO A 420 49.46 -5.02 -26.40
N THR A 421 49.09 -6.25 -26.77
CA THR A 421 48.24 -6.57 -27.92
C THR A 421 46.77 -6.25 -27.61
N GLY A 422 45.97 -5.99 -28.64
CA GLY A 422 44.55 -5.66 -28.51
C GLY A 422 44.25 -4.16 -28.60
N ALA A 423 45.22 -3.34 -29.00
CA ALA A 423 45.02 -1.92 -29.26
C ALA A 423 44.17 -1.71 -30.52
N GLU A 424 43.15 -0.85 -30.45
CA GLU A 424 42.38 -0.39 -31.60
C GLU A 424 43.31 0.27 -32.61
N ILE A 425 43.20 -0.11 -33.88
CA ILE A 425 43.94 0.48 -34.98
C ILE A 425 42.99 1.36 -35.79
N LEU A 426 43.31 2.65 -35.88
CA LEU A 426 42.66 3.59 -36.79
C LEU A 426 43.68 4.05 -37.83
N VAL A 427 43.29 4.02 -39.11
CA VAL A 427 44.07 4.58 -40.23
C VAL A 427 43.25 5.71 -40.85
N ASP A 428 43.80 6.92 -40.83
CA ASP A 428 43.13 8.18 -41.21
C ASP A 428 41.77 8.34 -40.52
N ASN A 429 41.78 8.19 -39.19
CA ASN A 429 40.59 8.20 -38.31
C ASN A 429 39.54 7.10 -38.57
N LEU A 430 39.72 6.21 -39.56
CA LEU A 430 38.85 5.06 -39.79
C LEU A 430 39.35 3.82 -39.04
N PHE A 431 38.51 3.21 -38.22
CA PHE A 431 38.83 1.96 -37.51
C PHE A 431 39.06 0.79 -38.48
N ARG A 432 40.16 0.04 -38.25
CA ARG A 432 40.64 -1.05 -39.12
C ARG A 432 40.88 -2.38 -38.38
N GLY A 433 40.56 -2.48 -37.09
CA GLY A 433 40.71 -3.71 -36.29
C GLY A 433 41.56 -3.49 -35.03
N TYR A 434 42.13 -4.58 -34.49
CA TYR A 434 42.95 -4.55 -33.29
C TYR A 434 44.34 -5.15 -33.55
N THR A 435 45.36 -4.75 -32.79
CA THR A 435 46.71 -5.35 -32.88
C THR A 435 46.77 -6.76 -32.29
N PRO A 436 47.62 -7.67 -32.82
CA PRO A 436 48.37 -7.54 -34.06
C PRO A 436 47.47 -7.75 -35.31
N SER A 437 47.65 -6.95 -36.35
CA SER A 437 46.90 -7.07 -37.61
C SER A 437 47.70 -6.62 -38.83
N THR A 438 47.51 -7.30 -39.96
CA THR A 438 48.01 -6.88 -41.28
C THR A 438 46.89 -6.29 -42.12
N LEU A 439 46.95 -4.98 -42.35
CA LEU A 439 46.03 -4.22 -43.19
C LEU A 439 46.55 -4.17 -44.62
N ASN A 440 45.68 -4.37 -45.61
CA ASN A 440 46.01 -4.34 -47.04
C ASN A 440 45.12 -3.34 -47.79
N GLY A 441 45.56 -2.87 -48.95
CA GLY A 441 44.78 -1.98 -49.81
C GLY A 441 44.69 -0.54 -49.31
N ILE A 442 45.66 -0.10 -48.49
CA ILE A 442 45.80 1.31 -48.09
C ILE A 442 46.50 2.02 -49.25
N THR A 443 46.09 3.24 -49.61
CA THR A 443 46.72 4.00 -50.71
C THR A 443 48.21 4.24 -50.47
N ALA A 444 48.97 4.40 -51.54
CA ALA A 444 50.39 4.73 -51.47
C ALA A 444 50.54 6.24 -51.16
N GLY A 445 51.20 6.57 -50.05
CA GLY A 445 51.23 7.92 -49.52
C GLY A 445 51.51 7.95 -48.01
N GLN A 446 51.40 9.13 -47.41
CA GLN A 446 51.44 9.28 -45.96
C GLN A 446 50.06 9.02 -45.37
N HIS A 447 50.00 8.14 -44.38
CA HIS A 447 48.77 7.76 -43.67
C HIS A 447 48.96 7.95 -42.16
N GLN A 448 47.96 8.51 -41.48
CA GLN A 448 47.99 8.62 -40.03
C GLN A 448 47.53 7.30 -39.42
N VAL A 449 48.35 6.70 -38.58
CA VAL A 449 48.02 5.51 -37.78
C VAL A 449 47.89 5.92 -36.32
N LEU A 450 46.70 5.72 -35.77
CA LEU A 450 46.39 5.97 -34.36
C LEU A 450 46.07 4.62 -33.69
N LEU A 451 46.78 4.31 -32.61
CA LEU A 451 46.52 3.18 -31.73
C LEU A 451 45.93 3.66 -30.40
N LYS A 452 44.79 3.07 -30.01
CA LYS A 452 44.15 3.32 -28.70
C LYS A 452 44.08 2.03 -27.89
N TYR A 453 44.36 2.11 -26.59
CA TYR A 453 44.16 0.98 -25.69
C TYR A 453 43.87 1.49 -24.27
N THR A 454 42.86 0.92 -23.61
CA THR A 454 42.37 1.44 -22.32
C THR A 454 43.46 1.40 -21.25
N GLY A 455 43.68 2.53 -20.58
CA GLY A 455 44.74 2.68 -19.57
C GLY A 455 46.14 2.97 -20.15
N TYR A 456 46.25 3.20 -21.45
CA TYR A 456 47.50 3.57 -22.14
C TYR A 456 47.33 4.92 -22.84
N VAL A 457 48.44 5.61 -23.10
CA VAL A 457 48.45 6.85 -23.89
C VAL A 457 48.21 6.50 -25.36
N ASP A 458 47.25 7.19 -25.99
CA ASP A 458 46.99 7.12 -27.43
C ASP A 458 48.29 7.34 -28.22
N TYR A 459 48.66 6.38 -29.06
CA TYR A 459 49.86 6.46 -29.88
C TYR A 459 49.50 6.85 -31.31
N SER A 460 49.95 8.02 -31.77
CA SER A 460 49.71 8.50 -33.14
C SER A 460 51.03 8.65 -33.89
N THR A 461 51.08 8.18 -35.13
CA THR A 461 52.23 8.31 -36.02
C THR A 461 51.80 8.46 -37.47
N THR A 462 52.66 9.03 -38.32
CA THR A 462 52.46 9.05 -39.77
C THR A 462 53.38 8.02 -40.42
N VAL A 463 52.81 7.09 -41.18
CA VAL A 463 53.56 6.05 -41.90
C VAL A 463 53.50 6.29 -43.41
N GLN A 464 54.62 6.10 -44.08
CA GLN A 464 54.65 6.02 -45.54
C GLN A 464 54.25 4.61 -45.97
N VAL A 465 53.12 4.51 -46.67
CA VAL A 465 52.70 3.29 -47.36
C VAL A 465 53.27 3.33 -48.78
N ASN A 466 54.09 2.34 -49.12
CA ASN A 466 54.63 2.19 -50.46
C ASN A 466 53.76 1.23 -51.28
N ALA A 467 53.54 1.58 -52.56
CA ALA A 467 52.86 0.74 -53.55
C ALA A 467 53.40 -0.70 -53.54
N GLY A 468 52.50 -1.69 -53.37
CA GLY A 468 52.84 -3.11 -53.38
C GLY A 468 53.68 -3.63 -52.20
N GLN A 469 54.02 -2.80 -51.20
CA GLN A 469 54.76 -3.21 -50.01
C GLN A 469 53.88 -3.25 -48.76
N THR A 470 54.22 -4.12 -47.80
CA THR A 470 53.63 -4.13 -46.45
C THR A 470 54.64 -3.56 -45.46
N THR A 471 54.39 -2.36 -44.93
CA THR A 471 55.30 -1.71 -43.96
C THR A 471 55.03 -2.27 -42.55
N PRO A 472 56.03 -2.84 -41.85
CA PRO A 472 55.85 -3.28 -40.47
C PRO A 472 55.89 -2.10 -39.49
N ILE A 473 55.03 -2.12 -38.48
CA ILE A 473 54.99 -1.19 -37.35
C ILE A 473 54.89 -2.02 -36.06
N ALA A 474 55.81 -1.82 -35.11
CA ALA A 474 55.81 -2.53 -33.82
C ALA A 474 55.97 -1.53 -32.66
N ILE A 475 54.94 -1.37 -31.83
CA ILE A 475 54.84 -0.30 -30.83
C ILE A 475 54.70 -0.86 -29.40
N ALA A 476 55.58 -0.45 -28.48
CA ALA A 476 55.33 -0.61 -27.05
C ALA A 476 54.56 0.62 -26.53
N MET A 477 53.27 0.47 -26.22
CA MET A 477 52.44 1.57 -25.72
C MET A 477 52.84 1.94 -24.30
N GLN A 478 52.84 3.23 -23.98
CA GLN A 478 53.11 3.72 -22.64
C GLN A 478 51.82 3.71 -21.81
N PRO A 479 51.82 3.18 -20.58
CA PRO A 479 50.68 3.33 -19.67
C PRO A 479 50.32 4.81 -19.49
N ALA A 480 49.03 5.11 -19.44
CA ALA A 480 48.57 6.45 -19.07
C ALA A 480 48.99 6.71 -17.62
N PRO A 481 49.39 7.95 -17.27
CA PRO A 481 49.71 8.27 -15.88
C PRO A 481 48.49 8.00 -15.02
N THR A 482 48.63 7.09 -14.05
CA THR A 482 47.61 6.87 -13.02
C THR A 482 47.29 8.21 -12.36
N PRO A 483 46.03 8.54 -12.11
CA PRO A 483 45.72 9.69 -11.30
C PRO A 483 46.17 9.43 -9.83
N THR A 484 47.38 9.87 -9.51
CA THR A 484 47.95 10.16 -8.16
C THR A 484 46.89 10.61 -7.14
N PRO A 485 46.53 9.85 -6.09
CA PRO A 485 45.53 10.27 -5.10
C PRO A 485 45.60 11.74 -4.63
N GLU A 486 44.45 12.43 -4.52
CA GLU A 486 44.33 13.69 -3.79
C GLU A 486 44.85 13.50 -2.36
N SER A 487 45.97 14.16 -2.04
CA SER A 487 46.61 14.01 -0.73
C SER A 487 45.78 14.71 0.34
N ALA A 488 45.10 13.92 1.16
CA ALA A 488 44.38 14.41 2.34
C ALA A 488 45.32 15.25 3.24
N PRO A 489 44.84 16.35 3.85
CA PRO A 489 45.67 17.26 4.62
C PRO A 489 46.27 16.54 5.83
N SER A 490 47.60 16.55 5.93
CA SER A 490 48.32 15.83 6.97
C SER A 490 48.53 16.69 8.21
N THR A 491 47.98 16.25 9.34
CA THR A 491 48.17 16.88 10.65
C THR A 491 49.62 16.84 11.10
N VAL A 492 50.21 18.00 11.39
CA VAL A 492 51.60 18.13 11.83
C VAL A 492 51.75 17.67 13.28
N PHE A 493 52.58 16.64 13.52
CA PHE A 493 53.17 16.38 14.83
C PHE A 493 54.62 16.86 14.86
N LEU A 494 54.90 17.80 15.76
CA LEU A 494 56.25 18.29 16.07
C LEU A 494 57.00 17.28 16.96
N VAL A 495 58.16 16.78 16.52
CA VAL A 495 59.20 16.28 17.43
C VAL A 495 60.58 16.75 16.96
N SER A 496 61.36 17.21 17.93
CA SER A 496 62.70 17.81 17.81
C SER A 496 63.81 16.82 17.41
N GLY A 497 64.85 17.30 16.75
CA GLY A 497 66.06 16.52 16.38
C GLY A 497 67.23 16.68 17.35
N VAL A 498 68.41 16.15 16.99
CA VAL A 498 69.76 16.64 17.40
C VAL A 498 70.87 16.04 16.50
N LEU A 499 71.66 16.96 15.95
CA LEU A 499 73.08 17.02 15.53
C LEU A 499 74.09 15.89 15.92
N VAL A 500 75.17 15.69 15.11
CA VAL A 500 76.65 15.74 15.47
C VAL A 500 77.59 14.87 14.58
N MET A 501 78.50 15.55 13.82
CA MET A 501 79.96 15.27 13.54
C MET A 501 80.46 13.91 12.97
N LEU A 502 81.69 13.74 12.41
CA LEU A 502 82.67 14.56 11.63
C LEU A 502 83.83 13.60 11.22
N GLY A 503 84.50 13.77 10.06
CA GLY A 503 85.72 13.00 9.75
C GLY A 503 86.44 13.40 8.45
N ILE A 504 87.70 13.87 8.55
CA ILE A 504 88.55 14.37 7.44
C ILE A 504 89.88 13.61 7.42
N GLY A 505 90.48 13.33 6.24
CA GLY A 505 91.88 12.85 6.18
C GLY A 505 92.49 12.51 4.80
N VAL A 506 93.22 13.46 4.19
CA VAL A 506 94.58 13.34 3.58
C VAL A 506 94.92 12.03 2.80
N SER A 507 95.12 11.94 1.46
CA SER A 507 95.86 12.70 0.40
C SER A 507 97.33 12.25 0.13
N ILE A 508 97.85 12.55 -1.09
CA ILE A 508 99.27 12.45 -1.57
C ILE A 508 99.75 11.02 -2.02
N ARG A 509 100.43 10.74 -3.17
CA ARG A 509 101.09 11.53 -4.27
C ARG A 509 101.31 10.69 -5.56
N ARG A 510 101.34 11.35 -6.74
CA ARG A 510 102.26 11.28 -7.94
C ARG A 510 102.96 9.93 -8.34
N ARG A 511 103.29 9.63 -9.61
CA ARG A 511 103.57 10.49 -10.79
C ARG A 511 103.59 9.67 -12.10
N SER A 512 103.16 10.28 -13.21
CA SER A 512 103.81 10.25 -14.54
C SER A 512 103.31 11.47 -15.28
#